data_AF-A0AAU0V508-F1
#
_entry.id   AF-A0AAU0V508-F1
#
_cell.length_a   1.000
_cell.length_b   1.000
_cell.length_c   1.000
_cell.angle_alpha   90.00
_cell.angle_beta   90.00
_cell.angle_gamma   90.00
#
_symmetry.space_group_name_H-M   'P 1'
#
loop_
_entity.id
_entity.type
_entity.pdbx_description
1 polymer ?
#
loop_
_entity_poly.entity_id
_entity_poly.type
_entity_poly.pdbx_seq_one_letter_code
_entity_poly.pdbx_strand_id
1 'polypeptide(L)'
;MEKKRPYGLSLLLSILALLIEAVIASIVAVVYGFTQESPSAGGGSVMFVFFLPVLAVFGTAVAGVLSVVLVLPTVWLSGALGRRFGGREAWWWVPAVAAAVSLVLVVALSGGTGPAGIAVAWPLTTAALTVPALLWRSRRERIFGPVLLWGLVAVVLTAVLGGVGLATGAIPQYRPPAVTSAELVGRWSDGRGGTIAFTADGRVAVVGLGAEDDTDGGDDSDSEPDACTGQGTWTYEAGGDTRSQVLNIHVAPCRFGYWNVGGTESRPTLYQSIGDPDSGDLYELSRTSGGS
;
A
#
# COMPACT_ATOMS: atom_id res chain seq x y z
N MET A 1 -47.85 12.69 -18.65
CA MET A 1 -47.27 11.65 -17.78
C MET A 1 -45.77 11.90 -17.65
N GLU A 2 -45.35 12.60 -16.60
CA GLU A 2 -43.92 12.73 -16.28
C GLU A 2 -43.39 11.34 -15.91
N LYS A 3 -42.54 10.76 -16.76
CA LYS A 3 -41.75 9.59 -16.38
C LYS A 3 -40.87 10.01 -15.20
N LYS A 4 -41.20 9.52 -14.00
CA LYS A 4 -40.38 9.70 -12.78
C LYS A 4 -38.93 9.38 -13.13
N ARG A 5 -38.04 10.36 -12.98
CA ARG A 5 -36.59 10.18 -13.15
C ARG A 5 -36.13 9.09 -12.18
N PRO A 6 -35.53 7.98 -12.64
CA PRO A 6 -35.02 6.94 -11.74
C PRO A 6 -33.67 7.38 -11.17
N TYR A 7 -33.68 8.38 -10.29
CA TYR A 7 -32.46 8.86 -9.60
C TYR A 7 -31.75 7.74 -8.84
N GLY A 8 -32.51 6.79 -8.29
CA GLY A 8 -31.95 5.62 -7.59
C GLY A 8 -31.10 4.73 -8.49
N LEU A 9 -31.49 4.51 -9.75
CA LEU A 9 -30.72 3.68 -10.69
C LEU A 9 -29.42 4.38 -11.12
N SER A 10 -29.45 5.71 -11.29
CA SER A 10 -28.25 6.49 -11.62
C SER A 10 -27.26 6.50 -10.46
N LEU A 11 -27.76 6.57 -9.22
CA LEU A 11 -26.95 6.44 -8.01
C LEU A 11 -26.32 5.06 -7.88
N LEU A 12 -27.09 3.99 -8.09
CA LEU A 12 -26.56 2.62 -8.05
C LEU A 12 -25.48 2.39 -9.10
N LEU A 13 -25.62 2.94 -10.31
CA LEU A 13 -24.60 2.85 -11.36
C LEU A 13 -23.30 3.57 -10.99
N SER A 14 -23.40 4.74 -10.35
CA SER A 14 -22.22 5.48 -9.87
C SER A 14 -21.51 4.74 -8.73
N ILE A 15 -22.27 4.22 -7.76
CA ILE A 15 -21.72 3.41 -6.67
C ILE A 15 -21.03 2.17 -7.24
N LEU A 16 -21.68 1.47 -8.18
CA LEU A 16 -21.10 0.29 -8.83
C LEU A 16 -19.79 0.62 -9.56
N ALA A 17 -19.74 1.72 -10.32
CA ALA A 17 -18.53 2.14 -11.01
C ALA A 17 -17.38 2.45 -10.05
N LEU A 18 -17.65 3.21 -8.97
CA LEU A 18 -16.65 3.52 -7.95
C LEU A 18 -16.13 2.27 -7.24
N LEU A 19 -17.00 1.27 -6.99
CA LEU A 19 -16.58 0.00 -6.40
C LEU A 19 -15.67 -0.79 -7.34
N ILE A 20 -16.01 -0.85 -8.64
CA ILE A 20 -15.16 -1.50 -9.64
C ILE A 20 -13.79 -0.82 -9.70
N GLU A 21 -13.75 0.51 -9.74
CA GLU A 21 -12.50 1.29 -9.75
C GLU A 21 -11.68 1.05 -8.48
N ALA A 22 -12.32 1.03 -7.31
CA ALA A 22 -11.66 0.73 -6.04
C ALA A 22 -11.03 -0.67 -6.04
N VAL A 23 -11.74 -1.69 -6.52
CA VAL A 23 -11.20 -3.06 -6.61
C VAL A 23 -10.00 -3.12 -7.56
N ILE A 24 -10.08 -2.47 -8.72
CA ILE A 24 -8.95 -2.39 -9.66
C ILE A 24 -7.75 -1.70 -9.00
N ALA A 25 -7.97 -0.57 -8.35
CA ALA A 25 -6.92 0.17 -7.64
C ALA A 25 -6.29 -0.67 -6.52
N SER A 26 -7.08 -1.42 -5.75
CA SER A 26 -6.59 -2.35 -4.73
C SER A 26 -5.73 -3.46 -5.34
N ILE A 27 -6.14 -4.05 -6.47
CA ILE A 27 -5.33 -5.07 -7.17
C ILE A 27 -3.99 -4.47 -7.60
N VAL A 28 -4.00 -3.28 -8.21
CA VAL A 28 -2.78 -2.60 -8.64
C VAL A 28 -1.88 -2.27 -7.45
N ALA A 29 -2.45 -1.81 -6.33
CA ALA A 29 -1.71 -1.52 -5.11
C ALA A 29 -1.05 -2.79 -4.52
N VAL A 30 -1.75 -3.92 -4.53
CA VAL A 30 -1.21 -5.22 -4.09
C VAL A 30 -0.06 -5.66 -5.01
N VAL A 31 -0.25 -5.61 -6.34
CA VAL A 31 0.80 -5.96 -7.32
C VAL A 31 2.02 -5.05 -7.16
N TYR A 32 1.80 -3.76 -6.95
CA TYR A 32 2.85 -2.79 -6.69
C TYR A 32 3.56 -3.08 -5.36
N GLY A 33 2.83 -3.46 -4.30
CA GLY A 33 3.41 -3.83 -3.01
C GLY A 33 4.44 -4.96 -3.13
N PHE A 34 4.21 -5.96 -3.99
CA PHE A 34 5.20 -7.01 -4.27
C PHE A 34 6.50 -6.51 -4.93
N THR A 35 6.49 -5.30 -5.51
CA THR A 35 7.66 -4.69 -6.15
C THR A 35 8.45 -3.81 -5.20
N GLN A 36 7.86 -3.43 -4.06
CA GLN A 36 8.49 -2.54 -3.09
C GLN A 36 9.34 -3.30 -2.09
N GLU A 37 10.34 -2.62 -1.54
CA GLU A 37 11.12 -3.07 -0.38
C GLU A 37 10.14 -3.19 0.80
N SER A 38 9.58 -4.37 1.01
CA SER A 38 8.52 -4.59 1.98
C SER A 38 8.72 -5.96 2.64
N PRO A 39 9.21 -5.96 3.89
CA PRO A 39 9.43 -7.17 4.68
C PRO A 39 8.20 -8.06 4.84
N SER A 40 7.00 -7.48 4.75
CA SER A 40 5.70 -8.15 4.89
C SER A 40 5.01 -8.45 3.55
N ALA A 41 5.64 -8.21 2.39
CA ALA A 41 5.02 -8.38 1.08
C ALA A 41 4.71 -9.84 0.70
N GLY A 42 4.90 -10.80 1.60
CA GLY A 42 4.77 -12.23 1.36
C GLY A 42 3.64 -12.90 2.12
N GLY A 43 2.43 -12.34 2.14
CA GLY A 43 1.31 -13.07 2.76
C GLY A 43 0.00 -12.32 2.70
N GLY A 44 -0.80 -12.57 1.66
CA GLY A 44 -2.24 -12.32 1.77
C GLY A 44 -2.78 -13.20 2.89
N SER A 45 -2.93 -12.65 4.09
CA SER A 45 -3.46 -13.39 5.23
C SER A 45 -4.83 -13.94 4.87
N VAL A 46 -5.12 -15.19 5.24
CA VAL A 46 -6.46 -15.80 5.08
C VAL A 46 -7.53 -14.92 5.75
N MET A 47 -7.14 -14.14 6.77
CA MET A 47 -7.98 -13.11 7.39
C MET A 47 -8.54 -12.10 6.38
N PHE A 48 -7.80 -11.72 5.34
CA PHE A 48 -8.28 -10.78 4.32
C PHE A 48 -9.57 -11.26 3.66
N VAL A 49 -9.69 -12.57 3.41
CA VAL A 49 -10.91 -13.18 2.86
C VAL A 49 -12.09 -13.04 3.81
N PHE A 50 -11.86 -13.18 5.12
CA PHE A 50 -12.90 -12.98 6.14
C PHE A 50 -13.33 -11.51 6.29
N PHE A 51 -12.43 -10.57 6.03
CA PHE A 51 -12.76 -9.14 6.05
C PHE A 51 -13.41 -8.62 4.76
N LEU A 52 -13.43 -9.39 3.67
CA LEU A 52 -14.05 -8.97 2.41
C LEU A 52 -15.51 -8.50 2.53
N PRO A 53 -16.41 -9.18 3.27
CA PRO A 53 -17.79 -8.71 3.42
C PRO A 53 -17.88 -7.37 4.17
N VAL A 54 -17.05 -7.20 5.19
CA VAL A 54 -16.96 -5.96 5.97
C VAL A 54 -16.47 -4.83 5.09
N LEU A 55 -15.37 -5.05 4.35
CA LEU A 55 -14.83 -4.11 3.38
C LEU A 55 -15.84 -3.78 2.27
N ALA A 56 -16.65 -4.74 1.82
CA ALA A 56 -17.69 -4.49 0.84
C ALA A 56 -18.78 -3.55 1.41
N VAL A 57 -19.22 -3.76 2.65
CA VAL A 57 -20.22 -2.89 3.29
C VAL A 57 -19.67 -1.48 3.47
N PHE A 58 -18.50 -1.33 4.09
CA PHE A 58 -17.88 -0.02 4.28
C PHE A 58 -17.53 0.66 2.95
N GLY A 59 -17.00 -0.08 1.99
CA GLY A 59 -16.71 0.39 0.65
C GLY A 59 -17.95 0.90 -0.08
N THR A 60 -19.10 0.22 0.05
CA THR A 60 -20.37 0.70 -0.54
C THR A 60 -20.85 1.99 0.12
N ALA A 61 -20.71 2.12 1.45
CA ALA A 61 -21.06 3.34 2.17
C ALA A 61 -20.19 4.52 1.73
N VAL A 62 -18.86 4.32 1.69
CA VAL A 62 -17.90 5.33 1.21
C VAL A 62 -18.17 5.70 -0.24
N ALA A 63 -18.38 4.72 -1.13
CA ALA A 63 -18.72 4.97 -2.54
C ALA A 63 -20.04 5.75 -2.68
N GLY A 64 -21.02 5.48 -1.81
CA GLY A 64 -22.26 6.25 -1.70
C GLY A 64 -22.00 7.71 -1.33
N VAL A 65 -21.21 7.94 -0.28
CA VAL A 65 -20.82 9.30 0.15
C VAL A 65 -20.07 10.03 -0.95
N LEU A 66 -19.07 9.40 -1.57
CA LEU A 66 -18.29 9.99 -2.67
C LEU A 66 -19.18 10.29 -3.90
N SER A 67 -20.14 9.42 -4.21
CA SER A 67 -21.11 9.68 -5.28
C SER A 67 -21.93 10.94 -5.00
N VAL A 68 -22.37 11.14 -3.76
CA VAL A 68 -23.18 12.32 -3.37
C VAL A 68 -22.33 13.58 -3.27
N VAL A 69 -21.11 13.50 -2.73
CA VAL A 69 -20.26 14.66 -2.43
C VAL A 69 -19.43 15.11 -3.64
N LEU A 70 -19.01 14.18 -4.50
CA LEU A 70 -18.12 14.49 -5.63
C LEU A 70 -18.82 14.35 -6.98
N VAL A 71 -19.48 13.21 -7.22
CA VAL A 71 -20.05 12.92 -8.55
C VAL A 71 -21.27 13.80 -8.81
N LEU A 72 -22.18 13.92 -7.85
CA LEU A 72 -23.41 14.69 -8.03
C LEU A 72 -23.15 16.19 -8.27
N PRO A 73 -22.27 16.88 -7.51
CA PRO A 73 -21.91 18.25 -7.80
C PRO A 73 -21.20 18.39 -9.15
N THR A 74 -20.33 17.46 -9.51
CA THR A 74 -19.64 17.45 -10.82
C THR A 74 -20.64 17.38 -11.97
N VAL A 75 -21.62 16.47 -11.89
CA VAL A 75 -22.69 16.34 -12.89
C VAL A 75 -23.54 17.62 -12.94
N TRP A 76 -23.91 18.17 -11.78
CA TRP A 76 -24.69 19.40 -11.70
C TRP A 76 -23.95 20.59 -12.31
N LEU A 77 -22.67 20.79 -11.94
CA LEU A 77 -21.82 21.87 -12.45
C LEU A 77 -21.64 21.75 -13.96
N SER A 78 -21.40 20.52 -14.46
CA SER A 78 -21.28 20.27 -15.91
C SER A 78 -22.56 20.62 -16.66
N GLY A 79 -23.73 20.37 -16.08
CA GLY A 79 -25.02 20.73 -16.65
C GLY A 79 -25.29 22.23 -16.60
N ALA A 80 -24.87 22.92 -15.53
CA ALA A 80 -24.96 24.37 -15.43
C ALA A 80 -24.04 25.07 -16.44
N LEU A 81 -22.79 24.63 -16.55
CA LEU A 81 -21.80 25.12 -17.52
C LEU A 81 -22.23 24.85 -18.96
N GLY A 82 -22.70 23.63 -19.26
CA GLY A 82 -23.20 23.28 -20.60
C GLY A 82 -24.38 24.16 -21.03
N ARG A 83 -25.33 24.42 -20.12
CA ARG A 83 -26.46 25.33 -20.40
C ARG A 83 -26.02 26.78 -20.60
N ARG A 84 -25.07 27.26 -19.80
CA ARG A 84 -24.60 28.65 -19.83
C ARG A 84 -23.75 28.97 -21.07
N PHE A 85 -22.86 28.06 -21.47
CA PHE A 85 -21.88 28.32 -22.52
C PHE A 85 -22.19 27.63 -23.86
N GLY A 86 -22.94 26.52 -23.85
CA GLY A 86 -23.20 25.72 -25.06
C GLY A 86 -24.64 25.78 -25.57
N GLY A 87 -25.57 26.45 -24.88
CA GLY A 87 -26.99 26.52 -25.24
C GLY A 87 -27.74 25.17 -25.21
N ARG A 88 -27.04 24.07 -24.96
CA ARG A 88 -27.55 22.69 -24.81
C ARG A 88 -26.74 21.97 -23.74
N GLU A 89 -27.35 20.95 -23.14
CA GLU A 89 -26.68 20.00 -22.25
C GLU A 89 -25.61 19.21 -23.04
N ALA A 90 -24.43 19.81 -23.22
CA ALA A 90 -23.27 19.21 -23.85
C ALA A 90 -22.59 18.19 -22.93
N TRP A 91 -22.31 16.99 -23.45
CA TRP A 91 -21.71 15.88 -22.71
C TRP A 91 -20.21 16.07 -22.45
N TRP A 92 -19.53 16.83 -23.31
CA TRP A 92 -18.08 17.10 -23.27
C TRP A 92 -17.62 18.02 -22.12
N TRP A 93 -18.54 18.67 -21.39
CA TRP A 93 -18.19 19.43 -20.19
C TRP A 93 -17.90 18.55 -18.97
N VAL A 94 -18.33 17.28 -18.97
CA VAL A 94 -18.12 16.39 -17.81
C VAL A 94 -16.62 16.11 -17.58
N PRO A 95 -15.81 15.72 -18.59
CA PRO A 95 -14.36 15.56 -18.42
C PRO A 95 -13.65 16.83 -17.95
N ALA A 96 -14.01 18.00 -18.48
CA ALA A 96 -13.37 19.26 -18.11
C ALA A 96 -13.65 19.64 -16.64
N VAL A 97 -14.89 19.49 -16.18
CA VAL A 97 -15.26 19.76 -14.79
C VAL A 97 -14.62 18.74 -13.85
N ALA A 98 -14.66 17.45 -14.21
CA ALA A 98 -14.00 16.41 -13.42
C ALA A 98 -12.50 16.71 -13.29
N ALA A 99 -11.81 17.07 -14.38
CA ALA A 99 -10.39 17.42 -14.34
C ALA A 99 -10.11 18.60 -13.39
N ALA A 100 -10.95 19.63 -13.39
CA ALA A 100 -10.80 20.77 -12.50
C ALA A 100 -11.03 20.39 -11.02
N VAL A 101 -12.07 19.62 -10.73
CA VAL A 101 -12.36 19.13 -9.37
C VAL A 101 -11.24 18.21 -8.86
N SER A 102 -10.78 17.29 -9.70
CA SER A 102 -9.68 16.38 -9.41
C SER A 102 -8.37 17.12 -9.15
N LEU A 103 -8.07 18.19 -9.90
CA LEU A 103 -6.86 18.98 -9.68
C LEU A 103 -6.86 19.61 -8.28
N VAL A 104 -7.99 20.21 -7.88
CA VAL A 104 -8.14 20.83 -6.56
C VAL A 104 -7.98 19.78 -5.45
N LEU A 105 -8.60 18.61 -5.61
CA LEU A 105 -8.49 17.51 -4.64
C LEU A 105 -7.05 17.01 -4.52
N VAL A 106 -6.38 16.73 -5.64
CA VAL A 106 -5.01 16.21 -5.64
C VAL A 106 -4.05 17.21 -5.04
N VAL A 107 -4.18 18.51 -5.36
CA VAL A 107 -3.32 19.55 -4.77
C VAL A 107 -3.58 19.68 -3.26
N ALA A 108 -4.84 19.70 -2.82
CA ALA A 108 -5.18 19.80 -1.40
C ALA A 108 -4.72 18.58 -0.58
N LEU A 109 -4.78 17.39 -1.16
CA LEU A 109 -4.40 16.13 -0.52
C LEU A 109 -2.93 15.75 -0.77
N SER A 110 -2.18 16.54 -1.53
CA SER A 110 -0.82 16.21 -1.95
C SER A 110 0.13 16.08 -0.75
N GLY A 111 -0.11 16.78 0.36
CA GLY A 111 0.69 16.63 1.59
C GLY A 111 2.20 16.86 1.40
N GLY A 112 2.62 17.58 0.35
CA GLY A 112 4.03 17.76 0.00
C GLY A 112 4.58 16.75 -1.02
N THR A 113 3.74 15.90 -1.61
CA THR A 113 4.13 15.09 -2.78
C THR A 113 4.65 16.00 -3.89
N GLY A 114 5.83 15.65 -4.41
CA GLY A 114 6.48 16.42 -5.46
C GLY A 114 5.63 16.52 -6.74
N PRO A 115 5.97 17.43 -7.66
CA PRO A 115 5.18 17.70 -8.86
C PRO A 115 4.93 16.46 -9.74
N ALA A 116 5.83 15.48 -9.70
CA ALA A 116 5.65 14.20 -10.38
C ALA A 116 4.48 13.37 -9.81
N GLY A 117 4.31 13.36 -8.49
CA GLY A 117 3.20 12.65 -7.83
C GLY A 117 1.85 13.28 -8.20
N ILE A 118 1.78 14.61 -8.21
CA ILE A 118 0.60 15.35 -8.65
C ILE A 118 0.28 15.06 -10.13
N ALA A 119 1.30 15.03 -10.99
CA ALA A 119 1.14 14.77 -12.42
C ALA A 119 0.57 13.37 -12.73
N VAL A 120 0.81 12.39 -11.86
CA VAL A 120 0.26 11.02 -11.98
C VAL A 120 -1.11 10.92 -11.30
N ALA A 121 -1.27 11.47 -10.10
CA ALA A 121 -2.50 11.39 -9.33
C ALA A 121 -3.66 12.16 -10.01
N TRP A 122 -3.36 13.28 -10.67
CA TRP A 122 -4.38 14.10 -11.33
C TRP A 122 -5.14 13.40 -12.47
N PRO A 123 -4.48 12.79 -13.49
CA PRO A 123 -5.21 12.09 -14.54
C PRO A 123 -5.96 10.86 -14.01
N LEU A 124 -5.42 10.15 -13.01
CA LEU A 124 -6.08 8.99 -12.39
C LEU A 124 -7.37 9.39 -11.67
N THR A 125 -7.31 10.39 -10.81
CA THR A 125 -8.49 10.92 -10.11
C THR A 125 -9.50 11.56 -11.07
N THR A 126 -9.03 12.14 -12.18
CA THR A 126 -9.91 12.64 -13.24
C THR A 126 -10.67 11.50 -13.89
N ALA A 127 -9.97 10.43 -14.31
CA ALA A 127 -10.60 9.25 -14.89
C ALA A 127 -11.67 8.66 -13.95
N ALA A 128 -11.32 8.49 -12.67
CA ALA A 128 -12.21 7.96 -11.63
C ALA A 128 -13.47 8.81 -11.38
N LEU A 129 -13.41 10.14 -11.57
CA LEU A 129 -14.62 10.98 -11.46
C LEU A 129 -15.42 11.02 -12.76
N THR A 130 -14.75 10.94 -13.92
CA THR A 130 -15.43 11.03 -15.21
C THR A 130 -16.35 9.86 -15.50
N VAL A 131 -15.88 8.62 -15.30
CA VAL A 131 -16.65 7.41 -15.62
C VAL A 131 -17.99 7.36 -14.87
N PRO A 132 -18.06 7.49 -13.53
CA PRO A 132 -19.33 7.50 -12.81
C PRO A 132 -20.20 8.71 -13.16
N ALA A 133 -19.62 9.89 -13.41
CA ALA A 133 -20.39 11.07 -13.82
C ALA A 133 -21.04 10.91 -15.21
N LEU A 134 -20.35 10.27 -16.16
CA LEU A 134 -20.90 9.97 -17.49
C LEU A 134 -21.98 8.89 -17.40
N LEU A 135 -21.78 7.86 -16.57
CA LEU A 135 -22.77 6.80 -16.35
C LEU A 135 -24.02 7.32 -15.65
N TRP A 136 -23.89 8.20 -14.66
CA TRP A 136 -25.02 8.88 -14.01
C TRP A 136 -25.89 9.63 -15.02
N ARG A 137 -25.27 10.24 -16.03
CA ARG A 137 -25.98 10.99 -17.08
C ARG A 137 -26.65 10.07 -18.10
N SER A 138 -26.23 8.82 -18.18
CA SER A 138 -26.74 7.85 -19.13
C SER A 138 -28.12 7.32 -18.71
N ARG A 139 -29.18 7.85 -19.34
CA ARG A 139 -30.60 7.52 -19.01
C ARG A 139 -31.08 6.16 -19.52
N ARG A 140 -30.19 5.25 -19.92
CA ARG A 140 -30.58 3.97 -20.54
C ARG A 140 -30.63 2.88 -19.46
N GLU A 141 -31.83 2.41 -19.14
CA GLU A 141 -32.08 1.32 -18.17
C GLU A 141 -31.32 0.03 -18.50
N ARG A 142 -30.91 -0.17 -19.76
CA ARG A 142 -30.17 -1.36 -20.23
C ARG A 142 -28.64 -1.33 -20.02
N ILE A 143 -28.08 -0.28 -19.41
CA ILE A 143 -26.61 -0.14 -19.30
C ILE A 143 -26.03 -0.84 -18.06
N PHE A 144 -26.86 -1.15 -17.07
CA PHE A 144 -26.41 -1.82 -15.85
C PHE A 144 -25.72 -3.17 -16.11
N GLY A 145 -26.36 -4.04 -16.90
CA GLY A 145 -25.80 -5.36 -17.24
C GLY A 145 -24.44 -5.25 -17.96
N PRO A 146 -24.32 -4.46 -19.04
CA PRO A 146 -23.04 -4.21 -19.70
C PRO A 146 -21.97 -3.62 -18.78
N VAL A 147 -22.30 -2.64 -17.94
CA VAL A 147 -21.32 -2.04 -17.02
C VAL A 147 -20.81 -3.06 -16.01
N LEU A 148 -21.72 -3.86 -15.42
CA LEU A 148 -21.34 -4.93 -14.51
C LEU A 148 -20.45 -5.97 -15.20
N LEU A 149 -20.85 -6.41 -16.40
CA LEU A 149 -20.11 -7.41 -17.17
C LEU A 149 -18.70 -6.91 -17.52
N TRP A 150 -18.60 -5.74 -18.15
CA TRP A 150 -17.31 -5.19 -18.58
C TRP A 150 -16.44 -4.75 -17.40
N GLY A 151 -17.06 -4.28 -16.32
CA GLY A 151 -16.36 -4.00 -15.06
C GLY A 151 -15.74 -5.25 -14.45
N LEU A 152 -16.50 -6.35 -14.41
CA LEU A 152 -15.98 -7.64 -13.95
C LEU A 152 -14.87 -8.17 -14.87
N VAL A 153 -15.02 -8.04 -16.18
CA VAL A 153 -13.97 -8.37 -17.15
C VAL A 153 -12.71 -7.56 -16.90
N ALA A 154 -12.83 -6.25 -16.64
CA ALA A 154 -11.68 -5.39 -16.34
C ALA A 154 -10.98 -5.77 -15.03
N VAL A 155 -11.74 -6.10 -13.98
CA VAL A 155 -11.20 -6.60 -12.70
C VAL A 155 -10.43 -7.90 -12.91
N VAL A 156 -11.03 -8.88 -13.57
CA VAL A 156 -10.40 -10.18 -13.84
C VAL A 156 -9.16 -10.00 -14.71
N LEU A 157 -9.23 -9.20 -15.77
CA LEU A 157 -8.10 -8.94 -16.65
C LEU A 157 -6.94 -8.28 -15.88
N THR A 158 -7.23 -7.31 -15.02
CA THR A 158 -6.21 -6.65 -14.20
C THR A 158 -5.54 -7.64 -13.24
N ALA A 159 -6.32 -8.46 -12.56
CA ALA A 159 -5.80 -9.50 -11.65
C ALA A 159 -4.95 -10.54 -12.39
N VAL A 160 -5.43 -11.01 -13.56
CA VAL A 160 -4.71 -11.98 -14.39
C VAL A 160 -3.41 -11.38 -14.93
N LEU A 161 -3.43 -10.17 -15.47
CA LEU A 161 -2.23 -9.51 -15.98
C LEU A 161 -1.21 -9.23 -14.86
N GLY A 162 -1.66 -8.79 -13.69
CA GLY A 162 -0.81 -8.61 -12.52
C GLY A 162 -0.18 -9.93 -12.06
N GLY A 163 -1.00 -10.98 -11.90
CA GLY A 163 -0.55 -12.30 -11.48
C GLY A 163 0.40 -12.97 -12.48
N VAL A 164 0.07 -12.93 -13.78
CA VAL A 164 0.95 -13.44 -14.85
C VAL A 164 2.23 -12.62 -14.94
N GLY A 165 2.15 -11.30 -14.80
CA GLY A 165 3.32 -10.43 -14.78
C GLY A 165 4.28 -10.78 -13.64
N LEU A 166 3.75 -11.02 -12.43
CA LEU A 166 4.53 -11.47 -11.28
C LEU A 166 5.10 -12.89 -11.46
N ALA A 167 4.32 -13.82 -12.00
CA ALA A 167 4.72 -15.21 -12.18
C ALA A 167 5.79 -15.39 -13.28
N THR A 168 5.71 -14.60 -14.35
CA THR A 168 6.68 -14.60 -15.46
C THR A 168 7.92 -13.76 -15.18
N GLY A 169 7.89 -12.95 -14.11
CA GLY A 169 8.96 -12.00 -13.79
C GLY A 169 8.96 -10.75 -14.68
N ALA A 170 7.94 -10.55 -15.53
CA ALA A 170 7.76 -9.31 -16.28
C ALA A 170 7.53 -8.11 -15.35
N ILE A 171 6.91 -8.35 -14.19
CA ILE A 171 6.87 -7.42 -13.06
C ILE A 171 7.91 -7.90 -12.05
N PRO A 172 9.01 -7.14 -11.83
CA PRO A 172 10.07 -7.56 -10.94
C PRO A 172 9.54 -7.60 -9.51
N GLN A 173 9.57 -8.79 -8.91
CA GLN A 173 9.30 -8.93 -7.49
C GLN A 173 10.50 -8.45 -6.69
N TYR A 174 10.23 -7.72 -5.60
CA TYR A 174 11.28 -7.41 -4.65
C TYR A 174 11.88 -8.70 -4.08
N ARG A 175 13.21 -8.76 -4.12
CA ARG A 175 14.01 -9.82 -3.53
C ARG A 175 15.07 -9.15 -2.65
N PRO A 176 15.16 -9.53 -1.37
CA PRO A 176 16.27 -9.07 -0.53
C PRO A 176 17.62 -9.43 -1.16
N PRO A 177 18.67 -8.66 -0.87
CA PRO A 177 20.01 -8.97 -1.34
C PRO A 177 20.47 -10.32 -0.77
N ALA A 178 21.17 -11.09 -1.59
CA ALA A 178 21.88 -12.26 -1.10
C ALA A 178 23.09 -11.79 -0.30
N VAL A 179 23.15 -12.10 0.99
CA VAL A 179 24.24 -11.69 1.87
C VAL A 179 24.97 -12.93 2.38
N THR A 180 26.29 -12.87 2.42
CA THR A 180 27.13 -13.92 2.99
C THR A 180 27.45 -13.64 4.47
N SER A 181 27.82 -14.67 5.23
CA SER A 181 28.28 -14.48 6.61
C SER A 181 29.46 -13.49 6.70
N ALA A 182 30.36 -13.49 5.70
CA ALA A 182 31.47 -12.54 5.63
C ALA A 182 31.01 -11.09 5.41
N GLU A 183 29.93 -10.87 4.67
CA GLU A 183 29.37 -9.54 4.42
C GLU A 183 28.57 -8.99 5.61
N LEU A 184 28.06 -9.86 6.48
CA LEU A 184 27.43 -9.47 7.75
C LEU A 184 28.44 -8.90 8.75
N VAL A 185 29.72 -9.29 8.66
CA VAL A 185 30.79 -8.80 9.52
C VAL A 185 30.94 -7.27 9.37
N GLY A 186 31.05 -6.61 10.51
CA GLY A 186 31.13 -5.15 10.61
C GLY A 186 30.07 -4.57 11.53
N ARG A 187 29.93 -3.24 11.47
CA ARG A 187 29.03 -2.48 12.34
C ARG A 187 27.74 -2.11 11.62
N TRP A 188 26.63 -2.26 12.33
CA TRP A 188 25.29 -1.88 11.93
C TRP A 188 24.67 -0.95 12.97
N SER A 189 23.78 -0.06 12.54
CA SER A 189 23.15 0.93 13.40
C SER A 189 21.69 1.16 13.04
N ASP A 190 20.88 1.43 14.07
CA ASP A 190 19.47 1.81 13.94
C ASP A 190 19.28 3.33 13.65
N GLY A 191 20.38 4.09 13.54
CA GLY A 191 20.36 5.54 13.36
C GLY A 191 19.92 6.35 14.59
N ARG A 192 19.56 5.68 15.69
CA ARG A 192 19.06 6.25 16.95
C ARG A 192 20.04 6.07 18.13
N GLY A 193 21.20 5.46 17.88
CA GLY A 193 22.27 5.26 18.86
C GLY A 193 22.51 3.79 19.21
N GLY A 194 21.58 2.91 18.82
CA GLY A 194 21.73 1.47 18.87
C GLY A 194 22.71 0.98 17.81
N THR A 195 23.65 0.14 18.22
CA THR A 195 24.62 -0.46 17.30
C THR A 195 24.91 -1.90 17.63
N ILE A 196 25.18 -2.68 16.58
CA ILE A 196 25.62 -4.07 16.67
C ILE A 196 26.87 -4.25 15.81
N ALA A 197 27.84 -4.99 16.33
CA ALA A 197 29.08 -5.29 15.65
C ALA A 197 29.28 -6.81 15.59
N PHE A 198 29.24 -7.35 14.38
CA PHE A 198 29.51 -8.77 14.13
C PHE A 198 30.97 -8.97 13.76
N THR A 199 31.58 -10.00 14.33
CA THR A 199 32.96 -10.41 14.02
C THR A 199 32.97 -11.75 13.30
N ALA A 200 34.03 -12.00 12.52
CA ALA A 200 34.16 -13.20 11.69
C ALA A 200 34.29 -14.51 12.49
N ASP A 201 34.65 -14.43 13.78
CA ASP A 201 34.72 -15.58 14.70
C ASP A 201 33.37 -15.92 15.34
N GLY A 202 32.27 -15.32 14.88
CA GLY A 202 30.93 -15.59 15.37
C GLY A 202 30.58 -14.87 16.67
N ARG A 203 31.37 -13.86 17.09
CA ARG A 203 31.05 -13.01 18.24
C ARG A 203 30.29 -11.77 17.81
N VAL A 204 29.50 -11.25 18.73
CA VAL A 204 28.72 -10.02 18.53
C VAL A 204 28.84 -9.12 19.74
N ALA A 205 28.93 -7.81 19.50
CA ALA A 205 28.85 -6.78 20.52
C ALA A 205 27.67 -5.87 20.22
N VAL A 206 26.81 -5.65 21.22
CA VAL A 206 25.59 -4.88 21.13
C VAL A 206 25.70 -3.70 22.09
N VAL A 207 25.27 -2.51 21.64
CA VAL A 207 25.25 -1.30 22.45
C VAL A 207 23.94 -0.55 22.18
N GLY A 208 23.14 -0.36 23.22
CA GLY A 208 21.91 0.43 23.18
C GLY A 208 20.87 -0.06 22.17
N LEU A 209 20.83 -1.35 21.87
CA LEU A 209 19.88 -1.91 20.90
C LEU A 209 18.54 -2.17 21.60
N GLY A 210 17.42 -1.80 20.98
CA GLY A 210 16.11 -2.14 21.54
C GLY A 210 15.95 -3.66 21.61
N ALA A 211 15.68 -4.19 22.80
CA ALA A 211 15.32 -5.60 23.00
C ALA A 211 13.79 -5.75 23.17
N GLU A 212 13.26 -6.94 22.88
CA GLU A 212 11.88 -7.28 23.23
C GLU A 212 11.74 -7.24 24.75
N ASP A 213 10.67 -6.61 25.24
CA ASP A 213 10.38 -6.55 26.66
C ASP A 213 9.70 -7.86 27.10
N ASP A 214 10.22 -8.52 28.14
CA ASP A 214 9.67 -9.77 28.70
C ASP A 214 8.42 -9.48 29.58
N THR A 215 7.92 -8.24 29.63
CA THR A 215 6.84 -7.84 30.54
C THR A 215 5.47 -8.30 30.04
N ASP A 216 5.00 -9.42 30.61
CA ASP A 216 3.63 -9.94 30.51
C ASP A 216 2.57 -8.80 30.51
N GLY A 217 1.96 -8.56 29.34
CA GLY A 217 0.60 -8.02 29.21
C GLY A 217 0.26 -6.72 29.96
N GLY A 218 1.21 -5.80 30.13
CA GLY A 218 0.95 -4.46 30.65
C GLY A 218 0.68 -3.47 29.52
N ASP A 219 -0.51 -2.86 29.52
CA ASP A 219 -1.03 -1.83 28.58
C ASP A 219 -0.21 -0.50 28.56
N ASP A 220 1.07 -0.51 28.90
CA ASP A 220 1.94 0.68 28.92
C ASP A 220 2.77 0.75 27.63
N SER A 221 2.11 1.12 26.53
CA SER A 221 2.67 1.33 25.18
C SER A 221 3.72 2.45 25.06
N ASP A 222 4.14 3.06 26.17
CA ASP A 222 5.06 4.20 26.21
C ASP A 222 6.44 3.83 26.79
N SER A 223 6.69 2.56 27.12
CA SER A 223 8.01 2.13 27.60
C SER A 223 8.95 1.95 26.41
N GLU A 224 9.97 2.81 26.30
CA GLU A 224 11.07 2.60 25.34
C GLU A 224 11.65 1.19 25.57
N PRO A 225 11.88 0.39 24.51
CA PRO A 225 12.43 -0.95 24.66
C PRO A 225 13.75 -0.87 25.42
N ASP A 226 13.90 -1.70 26.45
CA ASP A 226 15.08 -1.69 27.31
C ASP A 226 16.34 -1.78 26.45
N ALA A 227 17.19 -0.75 26.53
CA ALA A 227 18.36 -0.63 25.69
C ALA A 227 19.40 -1.69 26.09
N CYS A 228 19.51 -2.74 25.28
CA CYS A 228 20.43 -3.84 25.49
C CYS A 228 21.88 -3.43 25.19
N THR A 229 22.78 -3.74 26.11
CA THR A 229 24.23 -3.65 25.90
C THR A 229 24.92 -4.91 26.42
N GLY A 230 25.72 -5.57 25.57
CA GLY A 230 26.36 -6.82 25.93
C GLY A 230 27.21 -7.42 24.82
N GLN A 231 27.79 -8.59 25.11
CA GLN A 231 28.53 -9.41 24.13
C GLN A 231 27.95 -10.81 24.09
N GLY A 232 28.07 -11.47 22.95
CA GLY A 232 27.55 -12.81 22.77
C GLY A 232 27.97 -13.44 21.45
N THR A 233 27.12 -14.28 20.89
CA THR A 233 27.38 -14.99 19.63
C THR A 233 26.29 -14.74 18.60
N TRP A 234 26.64 -14.94 17.34
CA TRP A 234 25.69 -14.91 16.23
C TRP A 234 25.90 -16.09 15.28
N THR A 235 24.83 -16.47 14.59
CA THR A 235 24.85 -17.49 13.55
C THR A 235 23.99 -17.05 12.38
N TYR A 236 24.36 -17.46 11.17
CA TYR A 236 23.67 -17.08 9.95
C TYR A 236 23.31 -18.31 9.11
N GLU A 237 22.06 -18.33 8.68
CA GLU A 237 21.49 -19.36 7.84
C GLU A 237 21.00 -18.69 6.55
N ALA A 238 21.62 -19.03 5.41
CA ALA A 238 21.24 -18.44 4.13
C ALA A 238 19.86 -18.91 3.63
N GLY A 239 19.36 -20.04 4.16
CA GLY A 239 18.11 -20.65 3.74
C GLY A 239 18.13 -21.20 2.31
N GLY A 240 16.94 -21.48 1.76
CA GLY A 240 16.76 -21.98 0.38
C GLY A 240 16.70 -20.87 -0.67
N ASP A 241 16.37 -19.64 -0.27
CA ASP A 241 16.32 -18.44 -1.09
C ASP A 241 16.65 -17.16 -0.30
N THR A 242 16.74 -16.01 -0.97
CA THR A 242 17.12 -14.74 -0.33
C THR A 242 16.09 -14.19 0.66
N ARG A 243 14.87 -14.74 0.71
CA ARG A 243 13.84 -14.37 1.70
C ARG A 243 13.92 -15.25 2.96
N SER A 244 14.51 -16.43 2.86
CA SER A 244 14.72 -17.35 3.98
C SER A 244 16.05 -17.16 4.72
N GLN A 245 16.73 -16.02 4.48
CA GLN A 245 17.99 -15.68 5.16
C GLN A 245 17.70 -15.24 6.59
N VAL A 246 18.23 -15.99 7.56
CA VAL A 246 18.00 -15.78 8.99
C VAL A 246 19.31 -15.57 9.75
N LEU A 247 19.32 -14.56 10.61
CA LEU A 247 20.41 -14.23 11.51
C LEU A 247 19.92 -14.39 12.95
N ASN A 248 20.55 -15.31 13.69
CA ASN A 248 20.25 -15.55 15.10
C ASN A 248 21.33 -14.90 15.96
N ILE A 249 20.91 -14.09 16.93
CA ILE A 249 21.78 -13.28 17.79
C ILE A 249 21.49 -13.64 19.23
N HIS A 250 22.53 -14.02 19.98
CA HIS A 250 22.40 -14.42 21.37
C HIS A 250 23.34 -13.60 22.24
N VAL A 251 22.79 -12.71 23.07
CA VAL A 251 23.54 -11.83 23.97
C VAL A 251 22.84 -11.79 25.32
N ALA A 252 23.35 -12.47 26.34
CA ALA A 252 22.72 -12.43 27.67
C ALA A 252 22.92 -11.06 28.35
N PRO A 253 21.91 -10.49 29.03
CA PRO A 253 20.56 -11.03 29.29
C PRO A 253 19.52 -10.75 28.18
N CYS A 254 19.92 -10.12 27.08
CA CYS A 254 19.03 -9.67 26.03
C CYS A 254 18.40 -10.81 25.22
N ARG A 255 17.12 -10.63 24.91
CA ARG A 255 16.38 -11.52 24.03
C ARG A 255 16.03 -10.74 22.76
N PHE A 256 16.37 -11.37 21.64
CA PHE A 256 16.00 -10.91 20.32
C PHE A 256 15.30 -12.09 19.64
N GLY A 257 14.27 -11.80 18.86
CA GLY A 257 13.79 -12.75 17.85
C GLY A 257 14.86 -13.05 16.79
N TYR A 258 14.44 -13.70 15.71
CA TYR A 258 15.28 -13.86 14.53
C TYR A 258 15.35 -12.55 13.72
N TRP A 259 16.52 -12.28 13.15
CA TRP A 259 16.76 -11.15 12.26
C TRP A 259 16.72 -11.62 10.81
N ASN A 260 16.13 -10.81 9.94
CA ASN A 260 16.03 -11.07 8.51
C ASN A 260 16.84 -10.05 7.73
N VAL A 261 17.21 -10.39 6.49
CA VAL A 261 17.92 -9.51 5.58
C VAL A 261 16.93 -8.77 4.68
N GLY A 262 17.08 -7.45 4.56
CA GLY A 262 16.29 -6.56 3.72
C GLY A 262 17.14 -5.56 2.93
N GLY A 263 16.47 -4.54 2.39
CA GLY A 263 17.08 -3.45 1.63
C GLY A 263 17.49 -3.85 0.21
N THR A 264 18.57 -3.26 -0.28
CA THR A 264 19.09 -3.49 -1.64
C THR A 264 20.52 -4.00 -1.60
N GLU A 265 21.04 -4.50 -2.72
CA GLU A 265 22.46 -4.89 -2.83
C GLU A 265 23.41 -3.76 -2.41
N SER A 266 23.08 -2.52 -2.77
CA SER A 266 23.89 -1.34 -2.41
C SER A 266 23.69 -0.85 -0.97
N ARG A 267 22.57 -1.21 -0.34
CA ARG A 267 22.14 -0.72 0.97
C ARG A 267 21.41 -1.86 1.70
N PRO A 268 22.14 -2.90 2.15
CA PRO A 268 21.51 -3.99 2.87
C PRO A 268 21.04 -3.49 4.24
N THR A 269 19.93 -4.04 4.70
CA THR A 269 19.39 -3.80 6.05
C THR A 269 19.21 -5.13 6.77
N LEU A 270 19.28 -5.09 8.10
CA LEU A 270 18.83 -6.17 8.96
C LEU A 270 17.57 -5.70 9.66
N TYR A 271 16.54 -6.52 9.73
CA TYR A 271 15.31 -6.15 10.40
C TYR A 271 14.77 -7.28 11.26
N GLN A 272 14.04 -6.89 12.30
CA GLN A 272 13.32 -7.76 13.19
C GLN A 272 11.90 -7.22 13.35
N SER A 273 10.91 -8.11 13.35
CA SER A 273 9.55 -7.74 13.75
C SER A 273 9.53 -7.51 15.25
N ILE A 274 8.98 -6.38 15.68
CA ILE A 274 8.83 -6.01 17.09
C ILE A 274 7.35 -5.79 17.40
N GLY A 275 6.95 -6.06 18.64
CA GLY A 275 5.56 -5.92 19.09
C GLY A 275 4.66 -7.06 18.63
N ASP A 276 3.36 -6.79 18.55
CA ASP A 276 2.38 -7.78 18.12
C ASP A 276 2.59 -8.16 16.64
N PRO A 277 2.47 -9.45 16.27
CA PRO A 277 2.63 -9.92 14.89
C PRO A 277 1.77 -9.19 13.85
N ASP A 278 0.68 -8.57 14.30
CA ASP A 278 -0.29 -7.84 13.48
C ASP A 278 0.02 -6.34 13.34
N SER A 279 0.96 -5.76 14.12
CA SER A 279 1.28 -4.33 14.03
C SER A 279 2.15 -4.00 12.82
N GLY A 280 2.97 -4.96 12.39
CA GLY A 280 3.90 -4.78 11.28
C GLY A 280 5.08 -3.87 11.62
N ASP A 281 5.31 -3.57 12.91
CA ASP A 281 6.42 -2.75 13.35
C ASP A 281 7.75 -3.49 13.17
N LEU A 282 8.73 -2.77 12.64
CA LEU A 282 10.04 -3.31 12.33
C LEU A 282 11.12 -2.50 13.03
N TYR A 283 12.03 -3.22 13.67
CA TYR A 283 13.28 -2.67 14.13
C TYR A 283 14.34 -2.90 13.06
N GLU A 284 14.81 -1.82 12.43
CA GLU A 284 15.76 -1.89 11.31
C GLU A 284 17.16 -1.43 11.70
N LEU A 285 18.15 -2.08 11.09
CA LEU A 285 19.56 -1.77 11.19
C LEU A 285 20.14 -1.59 9.79
N SER A 286 20.86 -0.49 9.62
CA SER A 286 21.59 -0.17 8.41
C SER A 286 23.08 -0.37 8.61
N ARG A 287 23.78 -0.82 7.57
CA ARG A 287 25.22 -0.99 7.65
C ARG A 287 25.88 0.38 7.82
N THR A 288 26.67 0.56 8.86
CA THR A 288 27.47 1.76 9.01
C THR A 288 28.64 1.65 8.04
N SER A 289 28.74 2.56 7.09
CA SER A 289 29.92 2.66 6.23
C SER A 289 31.12 2.83 7.15
N GLY A 290 31.99 1.81 7.21
CA GLY A 290 33.21 1.91 7.99
C GLY A 290 33.99 3.11 7.48
N GLY A 291 34.10 4.15 8.31
CA GLY A 291 35.12 5.17 8.13
C GLY A 291 36.46 4.45 8.11
N SER A 292 37.11 4.52 6.95
CA SER A 292 38.50 4.14 6.72
C SER A 292 39.43 4.69 7.79
#